data_AF-A0A8T6FZ51-F1
#
_entry.id   AF-A0A8T6FZ51-F1
#
_cell.length_a   1.000
_cell.length_b   1.000
_cell.length_c   1.000
_cell.angle_alpha   90.00
_cell.angle_beta   90.00
_cell.angle_gamma   90.00
#
_symmetry.space_group_name_H-M   'P 1'
#
loop_
_entity.id
_entity.type
_entity.pdbx_description
1 polymer ?
#
loop_
_entity_poly.entity_id
_entity_poly.type
_entity_poly.pdbx_seq_one_letter_code
_entity_poly.pdbx_strand_id
1 'polypeptide(L)'
;MSSTAMHEQYGTAALEPAGQAIAGAYGTWRLRYTVGASGIAVEGAIRVFTESDTDWGLPQVTDPSQAEYMTADGPPGVFLDVLVEEIKSIRLRVRGRALKAGETGV
;
A
#
# COMPACT_ATOMS: atom_id res chain seq x y z
N MET A 1 15.85 17.45 -6.79
CA MET A 1 15.92 16.13 -7.46
C MET A 1 14.82 16.07 -8.51
N SER A 2 15.06 15.42 -9.66
CA SER A 2 14.01 15.24 -10.67
C SER A 2 13.02 14.13 -10.27
N SER A 3 11.82 14.13 -10.87
CA SER A 3 10.81 13.09 -10.65
C SER A 3 11.34 11.69 -11.00
N THR A 4 12.07 11.57 -12.11
CA THR A 4 12.74 10.31 -12.51
C THR A 4 13.72 9.82 -11.46
N ALA A 5 14.60 10.70 -10.97
CA ALA A 5 15.58 10.32 -9.95
C ALA A 5 14.91 9.92 -8.61
N MET A 6 13.79 10.55 -8.26
CA MET A 6 13.00 10.12 -7.08
C MET A 6 12.39 8.74 -7.27
N HIS A 7 11.82 8.45 -8.44
CA HIS A 7 11.25 7.13 -8.73
C HIS A 7 12.32 6.03 -8.74
N GLU A 8 13.50 6.31 -9.32
CA GLU A 8 14.63 5.37 -9.28
C GLU A 8 15.09 5.10 -7.85
N GLN A 9 15.17 6.15 -7.01
CA GLN A 9 15.68 6.03 -5.65
C GLN A 9 14.68 5.39 -4.68
N TYR A 10 13.41 5.78 -4.76
CA TYR A 10 12.37 5.46 -3.76
C TYR A 10 11.22 4.63 -4.30
N GLY A 11 11.22 4.29 -5.60
CA GLY A 11 10.21 3.43 -6.19
C GLY A 11 8.99 4.17 -6.70
N THR A 12 8.01 3.39 -7.12
CA THR A 12 6.76 3.88 -7.73
C THR A 12 5.57 3.12 -7.18
N ALA A 13 4.41 3.78 -7.18
CA ALA A 13 3.14 3.15 -6.84
C ALA A 13 2.16 3.30 -8.01
N ALA A 14 1.37 2.25 -8.25
CA ALA A 14 0.30 2.25 -9.24
C ALA A 14 -0.99 1.75 -8.59
N LEU A 15 -2.11 2.41 -8.90
CA LEU A 15 -3.44 2.06 -8.40
C LEU A 15 -4.31 1.59 -9.56
N GLU A 16 -4.96 0.44 -9.39
CA GLU A 16 -5.83 -0.17 -10.42
C GLU A 16 -7.20 -0.53 -9.83
N PRO A 17 -8.33 -0.11 -10.42
CA PRO A 17 -8.42 0.68 -11.64
C PRO A 17 -7.95 2.12 -11.43
N ALA A 18 -7.28 2.67 -12.45
CA ALA A 18 -6.95 4.09 -12.50
C ALA A 18 -8.18 4.90 -12.90
N GLY A 19 -8.28 6.14 -12.41
CA GLY A 19 -9.36 7.07 -12.75
C GLY A 19 -10.13 7.56 -11.54
N GLN A 20 -11.32 8.10 -11.79
CA GLN A 20 -12.16 8.69 -10.75
C GLN A 20 -12.96 7.61 -10.02
N ALA A 21 -13.00 7.70 -8.69
CA ALA A 21 -13.96 6.95 -7.89
C ALA A 21 -15.34 7.63 -7.97
N ILE A 22 -16.40 6.82 -8.02
CA ILE A 22 -17.78 7.31 -8.03
C ILE A 22 -18.23 7.52 -6.58
N ALA A 23 -18.69 8.73 -6.26
CA ALA A 23 -19.20 9.04 -4.92
C ALA A 23 -20.38 8.13 -4.53
N GLY A 24 -20.35 7.59 -3.32
CA GLY A 24 -21.38 6.70 -2.79
C GLY A 24 -21.37 5.28 -3.36
N ALA A 25 -20.34 4.88 -4.12
CA ALA A 25 -20.18 3.54 -4.65
C ALA A 25 -18.97 2.83 -4.04
N TYR A 26 -19.09 1.51 -3.87
CA TYR A 26 -17.96 0.66 -3.51
C TYR A 26 -17.18 0.22 -4.76
N GLY A 27 -15.87 0.10 -4.61
CA GLY A 27 -14.99 -0.49 -5.59
C GLY A 27 -13.87 -1.26 -4.92
N THR A 28 -13.15 -2.05 -5.70
CA THR A 28 -11.94 -2.73 -5.26
C THR A 28 -10.77 -2.17 -6.05
N TRP A 29 -9.77 -1.66 -5.33
CA TRP A 29 -8.53 -1.19 -5.92
C TRP A 29 -7.38 -2.08 -5.49
N ARG A 30 -6.39 -2.21 -6.39
CA ARG A 30 -5.10 -2.84 -6.13
C ARG A 30 -4.03 -1.77 -6.17
N LEU A 31 -3.32 -1.60 -5.06
CA LEU A 31 -2.16 -0.72 -4.97
C LEU A 31 -0.91 -1.57 -5.12
N ARG A 32 -0.19 -1.40 -6.22
CA ARG A 32 1.08 -2.07 -6.44
C ARG A 32 2.22 -1.10 -6.23
N TYR A 33 3.10 -1.41 -5.29
CA TYR A 33 4.34 -0.68 -5.07
C TYR A 33 5.52 -1.43 -5.67
N THR A 34 6.39 -0.72 -6.39
CA THR A 34 7.66 -1.22 -6.94
C THR A 34 8.80 -0.53 -6.22
N VAL A 35 9.65 -1.30 -5.57
CA VAL A 35 10.69 -0.80 -4.66
C VAL A 35 11.83 -0.14 -5.44
N GLY A 36 12.26 1.04 -5.00
CA GLY A 36 13.40 1.76 -5.59
C GLY A 36 14.76 1.25 -5.12
N ALA A 37 15.83 1.89 -5.61
CA ALA A 37 17.22 1.55 -5.30
C ALA A 37 17.54 1.50 -3.80
N SER A 38 16.84 2.30 -2.98
CA SER A 38 17.04 2.33 -1.52
C SER A 38 16.63 1.05 -0.81
N GLY A 39 15.75 0.23 -1.42
CA GLY A 39 15.09 -0.87 -0.71
C GLY A 39 14.20 -0.40 0.45
N ILE A 40 13.63 -1.36 1.17
CA ILE A 40 12.98 -1.12 2.47
C ILE A 40 13.50 -2.17 3.46
N ALA A 41 14.12 -1.71 4.54
CA ALA A 41 14.68 -2.58 5.56
C ALA A 41 13.59 -3.40 6.28
N VAL A 42 14.01 -4.49 6.94
CA VAL A 42 13.17 -5.18 7.93
C VAL A 42 12.77 -4.18 9.01
N GLU A 43 11.54 -4.25 9.50
CA GLU A 43 10.89 -3.26 10.40
C GLU A 43 10.59 -1.89 9.77
N GLY A 44 11.11 -1.63 8.57
CA GLY A 44 10.70 -0.51 7.74
C GLY A 44 9.21 -0.62 7.37
N ALA A 45 8.64 0.48 6.89
CA ALA A 45 7.21 0.52 6.62
C ALA A 45 6.85 1.36 5.40
N ILE A 46 5.77 0.94 4.75
CA ILE A 46 5.03 1.72 3.75
C ILE A 46 3.78 2.26 4.43
N ARG A 47 3.52 3.56 4.32
CA ARG A 47 2.25 4.16 4.79
C ARG A 47 1.42 4.53 3.58
N VAL A 48 0.18 4.06 3.55
CA VAL A 48 -0.82 4.45 2.55
C VAL A 48 -1.85 5.30 3.27
N PHE A 49 -2.05 6.52 2.79
CA PHE A 49 -3.00 7.45 3.40
C PHE A 49 -3.65 8.34 2.35
N THR A 50 -4.74 8.98 2.74
CA THR A 50 -5.46 9.96 1.93
C THR A 50 -5.79 11.20 2.76
N GLU A 51 -5.74 12.37 2.13
CA GLU A 51 -6.20 13.63 2.72
C GLU A 51 -7.66 13.95 2.36
N SER A 52 -8.33 13.08 1.59
CA SER A 52 -9.73 13.29 1.19
C SER A 52 -10.68 13.22 2.39
N ASP A 53 -11.70 14.09 2.41
CA ASP A 53 -12.38 14.46 3.66
C ASP A 53 -13.71 13.77 3.99
N THR A 54 -14.28 12.91 3.14
CA THR A 54 -15.64 12.40 3.41
C THR A 54 -15.80 10.89 3.23
N ASP A 55 -16.76 10.35 4.00
CA ASP A 55 -17.41 9.03 3.84
C ASP A 55 -16.52 7.78 3.84
N TRP A 56 -15.37 7.85 4.50
CA TRP A 56 -14.48 6.69 4.66
C TRP A 56 -15.02 5.70 5.70
N GLY A 57 -15.11 4.43 5.31
CA GLY A 57 -15.27 3.33 6.25
C GLY A 57 -13.94 3.00 6.95
N LEU A 58 -14.00 2.21 8.03
CA LEU A 58 -12.80 1.75 8.74
C LEU A 58 -12.16 0.57 8.01
N PRO A 59 -10.89 0.67 7.54
CA PRO A 59 -10.19 -0.45 6.93
C PRO A 59 -10.13 -1.67 7.85
N GLN A 60 -10.25 -2.87 7.30
CA GLN A 60 -10.19 -4.11 8.06
C GLN A 60 -9.56 -5.26 7.27
N VAL A 61 -9.05 -6.25 7.98
CA VAL A 61 -8.29 -7.40 7.43
C VAL A 61 -8.83 -8.75 7.92
N THR A 62 -10.02 -8.78 8.51
CA THR A 62 -10.54 -9.94 9.24
C THR A 62 -11.69 -10.64 8.53
N ASP A 63 -12.57 -9.90 7.87
CA ASP A 63 -13.75 -10.47 7.22
C ASP A 63 -13.77 -10.12 5.72
N PRO A 64 -13.40 -11.06 4.83
CA PRO A 64 -13.38 -10.81 3.39
C PRO A 64 -14.75 -10.56 2.76
N SER A 65 -15.84 -10.80 3.48
CA SER A 65 -17.21 -10.58 3.00
C SER A 65 -17.76 -9.19 3.31
N GLN A 66 -17.08 -8.42 4.16
CA GLN A 66 -17.53 -7.10 4.60
C GLN A 66 -16.85 -5.97 3.83
N ALA A 67 -17.47 -4.78 3.88
CA ALA A 67 -16.88 -3.57 3.35
C ALA A 67 -15.51 -3.27 3.98
N GLU A 68 -14.73 -2.44 3.29
CA GLU A 68 -13.40 -1.99 3.74
C GLU A 68 -12.40 -3.12 3.99
N TYR A 69 -12.68 -4.32 3.48
CA TYR A 69 -11.74 -5.42 3.52
C TYR A 69 -10.56 -5.18 2.59
N MET A 70 -9.37 -5.49 3.09
CA MET A 70 -8.16 -5.51 2.27
C MET A 70 -7.21 -6.64 2.68
N THR A 71 -6.30 -6.96 1.78
CA THR A 71 -5.14 -7.83 2.02
C THR A 71 -3.87 -7.10 1.57
N ALA A 72 -2.72 -7.56 2.03
CA ALA A 72 -1.43 -7.09 1.58
C ALA A 72 -0.45 -8.25 1.47
N ASP A 73 0.24 -8.34 0.34
CA ASP A 73 1.12 -9.44 -0.01
C ASP A 73 2.49 -8.92 -0.46
N GLY A 74 3.54 -9.53 0.07
CA GLY A 74 4.92 -9.26 -0.28
C GLY A 74 5.51 -10.30 -1.23
N PRO A 75 6.71 -10.04 -1.79
CA PRO A 75 7.47 -11.04 -2.54
C PRO A 75 7.89 -12.22 -1.63
N PRO A 76 8.32 -13.36 -2.19
CA PRO A 76 8.69 -14.54 -1.41
C PRO A 76 9.68 -14.25 -0.26
N GLY A 77 9.31 -14.69 0.94
CA GLY A 77 10.08 -14.49 2.17
C GLY A 77 9.91 -13.11 2.82
N VAL A 78 9.06 -12.24 2.26
CA VAL A 78 8.62 -10.98 2.89
C VAL A 78 7.17 -11.12 3.32
N PHE A 79 6.89 -10.73 4.56
CA PHE A 79 5.53 -10.64 5.10
C PHE A 79 5.24 -9.18 5.43
N LEU A 80 3.98 -8.76 5.21
CA LEU A 80 3.53 -7.41 5.50
C LEU A 80 2.57 -7.45 6.68
N ASP A 81 3.01 -6.93 7.83
CA ASP A 81 2.12 -6.72 8.95
C ASP A 81 1.27 -5.48 8.65
N VAL A 82 -0.04 -5.66 8.59
CA VAL A 82 -0.98 -4.56 8.35
C VAL A 82 -1.40 -3.95 9.70
N LEU A 83 -1.16 -2.65 9.85
CA LEU A 83 -1.64 -1.86 10.97
C LEU A 83 -2.62 -0.82 10.43
N VAL A 84 -3.89 -0.92 10.83
CA VAL A 84 -4.87 0.14 10.64
C VAL A 84 -4.61 1.20 11.71
N GLU A 85 -4.04 2.33 11.31
CA GLU A 85 -3.68 3.40 12.25
C GLU A 85 -4.91 4.25 12.57
N GLU A 86 -5.65 4.63 11.52
CA GLU A 86 -6.85 5.46 11.57
C GLU A 86 -7.75 5.14 10.36
N ILE A 87 -8.92 5.78 10.28
CA ILE A 87 -9.88 5.62 9.17
C ILE A 87 -9.22 5.92 7.80
N LYS A 88 -8.25 6.83 7.74
CA LYS A 88 -7.61 7.28 6.49
C LYS A 88 -6.17 6.79 6.31
N SER A 89 -5.65 5.97 7.22
CA SER A 89 -4.23 5.58 7.22
C SER A 89 -4.03 4.12 7.60
N ILE A 90 -3.28 3.42 6.74
CA ILE A 90 -2.79 2.08 7.01
C ILE A 90 -1.27 2.09 6.90
N ARG A 91 -0.63 1.24 7.70
CA ARG A 91 0.81 1.01 7.66
C ARG A 91 1.09 -0.47 7.39
N LEU A 92 1.92 -0.73 6.40
CA LEU A 92 2.44 -2.04 6.06
C LEU A 92 3.87 -2.13 6.58
N ARG A 93 4.12 -2.93 7.62
CA ARG A 93 5.47 -3.13 8.18
C ARG A 93 6.11 -4.37 7.57
N VAL A 94 7.34 -4.22 7.11
CA VAL A 94 8.11 -5.27 6.44
C VAL A 94 8.71 -6.24 7.46
N ARG A 95 8.43 -7.53 7.30
CA ARG A 95 8.95 -8.64 8.12
C ARG A 95 9.63 -9.70 7.26
N GLY A 96 10.36 -10.60 7.91
CA GLY A 96 11.08 -11.71 7.27
C GLY A 96 12.42 -11.28 6.68
N ARG A 97 12.39 -10.50 5.59
CA ARG A 97 13.59 -9.89 4.97
C ARG A 97 13.28 -8.51 4.42
N ALA A 98 14.35 -7.76 4.11
CA ALA A 98 14.23 -6.48 3.43
C ALA A 98 13.66 -6.64 2.01
N LEU A 99 12.89 -5.64 1.58
CA LEU A 99 12.49 -5.45 0.19
C LEU A 99 13.66 -4.86 -0.60
N LYS A 100 13.92 -5.42 -1.77
CA LYS A 100 15.02 -5.04 -2.66
C LYS A 100 14.50 -4.28 -3.87
N ALA A 101 15.38 -3.50 -4.49
CA ALA A 101 15.06 -2.75 -5.71
C ALA A 101 14.42 -3.65 -6.78
N GLY A 102 13.35 -3.16 -7.39
CA GLY A 102 12.57 -3.86 -8.42
C GLY A 102 11.56 -4.89 -7.90
N GLU A 103 11.60 -5.25 -6.61
CA GLU A 103 10.57 -6.12 -6.03
C GLU A 103 9.23 -5.40 -5.93
N THR A 104 8.14 -6.17 -6.04
CA THR A 104 6.77 -5.67 -5.98
C THR A 104 5.94 -6.40 -4.95
N GLY A 105 4.91 -5.72 -4.45
CA GLY A 105 3.84 -6.28 -3.62
C GLY A 105 2.49 -5.65 -4.01
N VAL A 106 1.40 -6.28 -3.57
CA VAL A 106 0.00 -5.86 -3.82
C VAL A 106 -0.73 -5.71 -2.50
#